data_AF-S6B2I9-F1
#
_entry.id   AF-S6B2I9-F1
#
_cell.length_a   1.000
_cell.length_b   1.000
_cell.length_c   1.000
_cell.angle_alpha   90.00
_cell.angle_beta   90.00
_cell.angle_gamma   90.00
#
_symmetry.space_group_name_H-M   'P 1'
#
loop_
_entity.id
_entity.type
_entity.pdbx_description
1 polymer ?
#
loop_
_entity_poly.entity_id
_entity_poly.type
_entity_poly.pdbx_seq_one_letter_code
_entity_poly.pdbx_strand_id
1 'polypeptide(L)'
;MTGLTAKVFRTYNASITLCRQLRRLKVRKSLDSSLMLQPGKSDDDLDKPVLVDVTDVNELISFYNEANRRVAILCNHQRSIPKQHESSMSKMQAQAELISEEIAELQAYMKYLESNQTKPFTFESRTVDAKGNPRKAATRQGMKLEACQKKLETAMKRSKVHAIKMRIKDDNKTVALGTSKINYMDPRITVAFCKRYEVPIEKIFNKSLRTKFPWAMYAGADYIF
;
A
#
# COMPACT_ATOMS: atom_id res chain seq x y z
N MET A 1 8.88 1.44 41.08
CA MET A 1 9.14 2.50 40.08
C MET A 1 8.06 3.57 40.25
N THR A 2 8.44 4.76 40.72
CA THR A 2 7.49 5.84 41.05
C THR A 2 6.71 6.27 39.80
N GLY A 3 5.39 6.43 39.91
CA GLY A 3 4.52 6.85 38.78
C GLY A 3 4.15 5.75 37.77
N LEU A 4 4.53 4.49 38.02
CA LEU A 4 4.15 3.36 37.17
C LEU A 4 2.64 3.08 37.30
N THR A 5 1.94 3.04 36.18
CA THR A 5 0.50 2.72 36.11
C THR A 5 0.22 1.78 34.94
N ALA A 6 -0.95 1.14 34.90
CA ALA A 6 -1.37 0.31 33.76
C ALA A 6 -1.34 1.06 32.42
N LYS A 7 -1.60 2.38 32.44
CA LYS A 7 -1.51 3.24 31.25
C LYS A 7 -0.09 3.33 30.71
N VAL A 8 0.91 3.40 31.60
CA VAL A 8 2.34 3.44 31.23
C VAL A 8 2.71 2.18 30.46
N PHE A 9 2.24 1.00 30.88
CA PHE A 9 2.47 -0.25 30.15
C PHE A 9 1.90 -0.25 28.73
N ARG A 10 0.70 0.31 28.53
CA ARG A 10 0.10 0.40 27.18
C ARG A 10 0.94 1.28 26.25
N THR A 11 1.39 2.43 26.73
CA THR A 11 2.24 3.36 25.96
C THR A 11 3.63 2.75 25.69
N TYR A 12 4.22 2.08 26.69
CA TYR A 12 5.48 1.38 26.55
C TYR A 12 5.38 0.26 25.50
N ASN A 13 4.38 -0.62 25.63
CA ASN A 13 4.19 -1.75 24.71
C ASN A 13 3.92 -1.29 23.27
N ALA A 14 3.12 -0.23 23.08
CA ALA A 14 2.89 0.33 21.77
C ALA A 14 4.17 0.91 21.14
N SER A 15 4.94 1.68 21.90
CA SER A 15 6.17 2.33 21.44
C SER A 15 7.28 1.32 21.14
N ILE A 16 7.52 0.36 22.04
CA ILE A 16 8.54 -0.69 21.81
C ILE A 16 8.16 -1.59 20.64
N THR A 17 6.86 -1.87 20.45
CA THR A 17 6.38 -2.63 19.29
C THR A 17 6.63 -1.88 17.99
N LEU A 18 6.34 -0.57 17.92
CA LEU A 18 6.67 0.23 16.75
C LEU A 18 8.19 0.18 16.47
N CYS A 19 9.01 0.38 17.50
CA CYS A 19 10.47 0.35 17.35
C CYS A 19 10.96 -1.00 16.81
N ARG A 20 10.48 -2.12 17.37
CA ARG A 20 10.80 -3.48 16.90
C ARG A 20 10.36 -3.68 15.45
N GLN A 21 9.14 -3.29 15.11
CA GLN A 21 8.61 -3.45 13.76
C GLN A 21 9.42 -2.65 12.73
N LEU A 22 9.83 -1.42 13.06
CA LEU A 22 10.67 -0.61 12.16
C LEU A 22 12.10 -1.14 12.02
N ARG A 23 12.65 -1.83 13.02
CA ARG A 23 13.98 -2.47 12.96
C ARG A 23 14.04 -3.67 12.00
N ARG A 24 12.88 -4.20 11.59
CA ARG A 24 12.81 -5.30 10.61
C ARG A 24 13.23 -4.88 9.22
N LEU A 25 13.29 -3.58 8.93
CA LEU A 25 13.68 -3.08 7.61
C LEU A 25 15.11 -3.52 7.27
N LYS A 26 15.25 -4.17 6.12
CA LYS A 26 16.53 -4.44 5.46
C LYS A 26 16.51 -3.80 4.09
N VAL A 27 17.61 -3.14 3.73
CA VAL A 27 17.72 -2.44 2.44
C VAL A 27 17.81 -3.47 1.32
N ARG A 28 16.89 -3.37 0.36
CA ARG A 28 16.93 -4.13 -0.88
C ARG A 28 17.90 -3.46 -1.85
N LYS A 29 18.84 -4.21 -2.42
CA LYS A 29 19.65 -3.74 -3.56
C LYS A 29 18.80 -3.86 -4.82
N SER A 30 18.77 -2.82 -5.65
CA SER A 30 17.78 -2.56 -6.73
C SER A 30 17.57 -3.64 -7.81
N LEU A 31 18.32 -4.74 -7.81
CA LEU A 31 18.25 -5.76 -8.88
C LEU A 31 17.19 -6.84 -8.70
N ASP A 32 16.70 -7.10 -7.49
CA ASP A 32 15.60 -8.02 -7.34
C ASP A 32 14.32 -7.19 -7.40
N SER A 33 13.41 -7.41 -8.36
CA SER A 33 12.09 -6.74 -8.41
C SER A 33 10.95 -7.72 -8.11
N SER A 34 11.28 -8.99 -7.85
CA SER A 34 10.31 -10.08 -7.75
C SER A 34 9.69 -10.24 -6.35
N LEU A 35 10.42 -9.92 -5.28
CA LEU A 35 9.87 -9.83 -3.92
C LEU A 35 9.13 -8.50 -3.71
N MET A 36 7.86 -8.44 -4.03
CA MET A 36 6.95 -7.42 -3.47
C MET A 36 6.68 -7.74 -2.01
N LEU A 37 6.50 -6.72 -1.16
CA LEU A 37 6.04 -6.89 0.24
C LEU A 37 4.76 -7.75 0.26
N GLN A 38 4.90 -9.00 0.66
CA GLN A 38 3.76 -9.82 1.04
C GLN A 38 3.43 -9.50 2.50
N PRO A 39 2.18 -9.19 2.84
CA PRO A 39 1.79 -9.10 4.24
C PRO A 39 2.07 -10.47 4.87
N GLY A 40 2.87 -10.50 5.94
CA GLY A 40 3.12 -11.71 6.71
C GLY A 40 1.77 -12.29 7.15
N LYS A 41 1.49 -13.55 6.75
CA LYS A 41 0.18 -14.18 6.91
C LYS A 41 0.06 -14.96 8.22
N SER A 42 1.16 -15.15 8.94
CA SER A 42 1.21 -15.90 10.21
C SER A 42 1.85 -15.09 11.33
N ASP A 43 1.53 -15.42 12.57
CA ASP A 43 2.18 -14.85 13.77
C ASP A 43 3.69 -15.13 13.80
N ASP A 44 4.16 -16.20 13.13
CA ASP A 44 5.59 -16.52 12.93
C ASP A 44 6.32 -15.57 11.97
N ASP A 45 5.61 -14.77 11.17
CA ASP A 45 6.20 -13.75 10.29
C ASP A 45 6.38 -12.40 10.98
N LEU A 46 6.07 -12.30 12.29
CA LEU A 46 6.04 -11.01 12.99
C LEU A 46 7.41 -10.36 13.17
N ASP A 47 8.48 -11.16 13.23
CA ASP A 47 9.85 -10.70 13.50
C ASP A 47 10.82 -10.89 12.31
N LYS A 48 10.36 -11.49 11.20
CA LYS A 48 11.21 -11.68 10.01
C LYS A 48 11.64 -10.35 9.40
N PRO A 49 12.89 -10.23 8.92
CA PRO A 49 13.34 -9.04 8.21
C PRO A 49 12.49 -8.80 6.95
N VAL A 50 12.22 -7.54 6.66
CA VAL A 50 11.45 -7.11 5.50
C VAL A 50 12.39 -6.33 4.59
N LEU A 51 12.56 -6.80 3.36
CA LEU A 51 13.28 -6.08 2.33
C LEU A 51 12.44 -4.91 1.84
N VAL A 52 12.99 -3.70 1.90
CA VAL A 52 12.33 -2.47 1.44
C VAL A 52 13.30 -1.74 0.51
N ASP A 53 12.81 -1.29 -0.65
CA ASP A 53 13.54 -0.32 -1.45
C ASP A 53 13.50 1.05 -0.78
N VAL A 54 14.63 1.48 -0.22
CA VAL A 54 14.74 2.78 0.47
C VAL A 54 14.73 3.96 -0.50
N THR A 55 14.88 3.72 -1.81
CA THR A 55 14.78 4.76 -2.84
C THR A 55 13.32 5.08 -3.17
N ASP A 56 12.39 4.14 -2.95
CA ASP A 56 10.96 4.37 -3.09
C ASP A 56 10.33 4.80 -1.75
N VAL A 57 10.10 6.10 -1.64
CA VAL A 57 9.42 6.72 -0.49
C VAL A 57 8.05 6.07 -0.22
N ASN A 58 7.33 5.60 -1.25
CA ASN A 58 6.02 4.96 -1.05
C ASN A 58 6.14 3.58 -0.39
N GLU A 59 7.21 2.84 -0.67
CA GLU A 59 7.47 1.55 -0.04
C GLU A 59 7.81 1.74 1.44
N LEU A 60 8.64 2.74 1.77
CA LEU A 60 8.94 3.14 3.14
C LEU A 60 7.68 3.57 3.92
N ILE A 61 6.80 4.36 3.30
CA ILE A 61 5.52 4.75 3.91
C ILE A 61 4.63 3.53 4.14
N SER A 62 4.57 2.61 3.18
CA SER A 62 3.76 1.38 3.28
C SER A 62 4.27 0.49 4.40
N PHE A 63 5.59 0.31 4.51
CA PHE A 63 6.24 -0.40 5.60
C PHE A 63 5.93 0.23 6.97
N TYR A 64 6.06 1.55 7.10
CA TYR A 64 5.72 2.25 8.33
C TYR A 64 4.23 2.09 8.69
N ASN A 65 3.32 2.17 7.71
CA ASN A 65 1.89 2.03 7.95
C ASN A 65 1.52 0.62 8.42
N GLU A 66 2.19 -0.41 7.90
CA GLU A 66 2.04 -1.78 8.38
C GLU A 66 2.55 -1.93 9.82
N ALA A 67 3.72 -1.36 10.15
CA ALA A 67 4.22 -1.33 11.53
C ALA A 67 3.22 -0.65 12.48
N ASN A 68 2.64 0.48 12.08
CA ASN A 68 1.59 1.16 12.86
C ASN A 68 0.29 0.33 12.97
N ARG A 69 -0.09 -0.41 11.92
CA ARG A 69 -1.25 -1.31 11.95
C ARG A 69 -1.10 -2.38 13.01
N ARG A 70 0.08 -2.98 13.13
CA ARG A 70 0.38 -3.97 14.17
C ARG A 70 0.26 -3.39 15.58
N VAL A 71 0.75 -2.16 15.78
CA VAL A 71 0.56 -1.46 17.06
C VAL A 71 -0.91 -1.18 17.35
N ALA A 72 -1.68 -0.78 16.34
CA ALA A 72 -3.12 -0.54 16.50
C ALA A 72 -3.88 -1.82 16.87
N ILE A 73 -3.51 -2.96 16.29
CA ILE A 73 -4.06 -4.28 16.64
C ILE A 73 -3.69 -4.66 18.07
N LEU A 74 -2.41 -4.52 18.45
CA LEU A 74 -1.94 -4.77 19.82
C LEU A 74 -2.71 -3.94 20.86
N CYS A 75 -2.98 -2.68 20.55
CA CYS A 75 -3.74 -1.78 21.42
C CYS A 75 -5.26 -1.97 21.37
N ASN A 76 -5.75 -2.94 20.60
CA ASN A 76 -7.16 -3.20 20.33
C ASN A 76 -7.92 -1.95 19.83
N HIS A 77 -7.28 -1.15 18.97
CA HIS A 77 -7.89 0.04 18.38
C HIS A 77 -8.81 -0.34 17.23
N GLN A 78 -10.00 -0.81 17.57
CA GLN A 78 -11.04 -1.16 16.60
C GLN A 78 -11.87 0.08 16.21
N ARG A 79 -12.45 0.04 15.01
CA ARG A 79 -13.50 0.94 14.56
C ARG A 79 -14.57 0.17 13.82
N SER A 80 -15.78 0.71 13.80
CA SER A 80 -16.82 0.22 12.89
C SER A 80 -16.41 0.44 11.43
N ILE A 81 -16.89 -0.45 10.57
CA ILE A 81 -16.70 -0.32 9.12
C ILE A 81 -17.37 0.99 8.68
N PRO A 82 -16.65 1.89 7.96
CA PRO A 82 -17.24 3.13 7.48
C PRO A 82 -18.48 2.86 6.61
N LYS A 83 -19.55 3.63 6.78
CA LYS A 83 -20.80 3.47 6.00
C LYS A 83 -20.59 3.49 4.47
N GLN A 84 -19.61 4.24 4.00
CA GLN A 84 -19.27 4.36 2.57
C GLN A 84 -18.23 3.32 2.11
N HIS A 85 -17.85 2.36 2.95
CA HIS A 85 -16.83 1.38 2.62
C HIS A 85 -17.29 0.48 1.47
N GLU A 86 -18.49 -0.09 1.57
CA GLU A 86 -19.07 -0.99 0.57
C GLU A 86 -19.20 -0.32 -0.80
N SER A 87 -19.83 0.86 -0.86
CA SER A 87 -19.96 1.63 -2.10
C SER A 87 -18.60 1.99 -2.71
N SER A 88 -17.60 2.26 -1.88
CA SER A 88 -16.26 2.49 -2.36
C SER A 88 -15.54 1.22 -2.82
N MET A 89 -15.79 0.06 -2.21
CA MET A 89 -15.23 -1.22 -2.63
C MET A 89 -15.85 -1.68 -3.94
N SER A 90 -17.17 -1.54 -4.11
CA SER A 90 -17.87 -1.82 -5.37
C SER A 90 -17.30 -1.00 -6.54
N LYS A 91 -17.05 0.31 -6.35
CA LYS A 91 -16.38 1.14 -7.36
C LYS A 91 -14.97 0.63 -7.72
N MET A 92 -14.22 0.15 -6.73
CA MET A 92 -12.89 -0.42 -6.98
C MET A 92 -12.97 -1.77 -7.70
N GLN A 93 -13.98 -2.60 -7.41
CA GLN A 93 -14.24 -3.86 -8.11
C GLN A 93 -14.60 -3.62 -9.58
N ALA A 94 -15.53 -2.70 -9.87
CA ALA A 94 -15.87 -2.34 -11.24
C ALA A 94 -14.64 -1.82 -12.03
N GLN A 95 -13.78 -1.04 -11.37
CA GLN A 95 -12.51 -0.62 -11.98
C GLN A 95 -11.55 -1.80 -12.22
N ALA A 96 -11.53 -2.81 -11.34
CA ALA A 96 -10.70 -4.00 -11.51
C ALA A 96 -11.17 -4.83 -12.72
N GLU A 97 -12.48 -4.98 -12.92
CA GLU A 97 -13.08 -5.65 -14.07
C GLU A 97 -12.72 -4.94 -15.38
N LEU A 98 -12.82 -3.61 -15.42
CA LEU A 98 -12.42 -2.80 -16.58
C LEU A 98 -10.96 -3.03 -16.96
N ILE A 99 -10.06 -3.09 -15.96
CA ILE A 99 -8.63 -3.36 -16.20
C ILE A 99 -8.41 -4.81 -16.65
N SER A 100 -9.15 -5.76 -16.09
CA SER A 100 -9.07 -7.19 -16.46
C SER A 100 -9.46 -7.42 -17.92
N GLU A 101 -10.55 -6.81 -18.38
CA GLU A 101 -10.94 -6.87 -19.79
C GLU A 101 -9.92 -6.16 -20.69
N GLU A 102 -9.12 -5.22 -20.16
CA GLU A 102 -8.11 -4.49 -20.96
C GLU A 102 -6.94 -5.39 -21.27
N ILE A 103 -6.53 -6.13 -20.26
CA ILE A 103 -5.53 -7.17 -20.39
C ILE A 103 -6.02 -8.25 -21.36
N ALA A 104 -7.27 -8.69 -21.24
CA ALA A 104 -7.85 -9.71 -22.12
C ALA A 104 -7.91 -9.24 -23.60
N GLU A 105 -8.36 -8.01 -23.86
CA GLU A 105 -8.39 -7.42 -25.20
C GLU A 105 -6.98 -7.37 -25.82
N LEU A 106 -6.00 -6.86 -25.06
CA LEU A 106 -4.62 -6.75 -25.52
C LEU A 106 -3.98 -8.12 -25.77
N GLN A 107 -4.23 -9.11 -24.92
CA GLN A 107 -3.76 -10.49 -25.11
C GLN A 107 -4.38 -11.14 -26.34
N ALA A 108 -5.68 -10.95 -26.57
CA ALA A 108 -6.36 -11.45 -27.76
C ALA A 108 -5.80 -10.78 -29.03
N TYR A 109 -5.53 -9.48 -28.99
CA TYR A 109 -4.95 -8.75 -30.11
C TYR A 109 -3.52 -9.17 -30.43
N MET A 110 -2.70 -9.48 -29.42
CA MET A 110 -1.36 -10.05 -29.64
C MET A 110 -1.44 -11.39 -30.38
N LYS A 111 -2.33 -12.30 -29.94
CA LYS A 111 -2.55 -13.57 -30.65
C LYS A 111 -3.06 -13.37 -32.06
N TYR A 112 -3.92 -12.37 -32.27
CA TYR A 112 -4.39 -12.00 -33.60
C TYR A 112 -3.25 -11.52 -34.49
N LEU A 113 -2.34 -10.67 -34.01
CA LEU A 113 -1.18 -10.20 -34.77
C LEU A 113 -0.18 -11.32 -35.10
N GLU A 114 -0.09 -12.35 -34.25
CA GLU A 114 0.73 -13.54 -34.49
C GLU A 114 0.08 -14.49 -35.50
N SER A 115 -1.26 -14.53 -35.54
CA SER A 115 -2.00 -15.30 -36.54
C SER A 115 -2.09 -14.49 -37.85
N ASN A 116 -1.69 -15.05 -38.99
CA ASN A 116 -1.87 -14.41 -40.31
C ASN A 116 -3.35 -14.38 -40.77
N GLN A 117 -4.28 -13.99 -39.88
CA GLN A 117 -5.70 -13.91 -40.18
C GLN A 117 -6.01 -12.67 -41.01
N THR A 118 -6.89 -12.84 -42.00
CA THR A 118 -7.33 -11.77 -42.91
C THR A 118 -8.56 -11.01 -42.38
N LYS A 119 -9.27 -11.58 -41.39
CA LYS A 119 -10.48 -10.97 -40.82
C LYS A 119 -10.09 -9.84 -39.86
N PRO A 120 -10.82 -8.70 -39.85
CA PRO A 120 -10.55 -7.64 -38.90
C PRO A 120 -10.75 -8.12 -37.46
N PHE A 121 -9.84 -7.74 -36.56
CA PHE A 121 -9.96 -8.04 -35.14
C PHE A 121 -11.18 -7.34 -34.53
N THR A 122 -12.00 -8.11 -33.81
CA THR A 122 -13.12 -7.62 -33.02
C THR A 122 -13.00 -8.13 -31.59
N PHE A 123 -13.34 -7.28 -30.62
CA PHE A 123 -13.39 -7.66 -29.21
C PHE A 123 -14.67 -7.07 -28.60
N GLU A 124 -15.54 -7.95 -28.12
CA GLU A 124 -16.78 -7.56 -27.44
C GLU A 124 -16.49 -7.36 -25.95
N SER A 125 -16.50 -6.10 -25.51
CA SER A 125 -16.40 -5.73 -24.09
C SER A 125 -17.70 -6.08 -23.39
N ARG A 126 -17.64 -6.83 -22.28
CA ARG A 126 -18.82 -7.09 -21.44
C ARG A 126 -18.96 -6.04 -20.33
N THR A 127 -17.92 -5.25 -20.09
CA THR A 127 -17.93 -4.14 -19.13
C THR A 127 -18.33 -2.81 -19.76
N VAL A 128 -19.03 -1.99 -18.98
CA VAL A 128 -19.38 -0.61 -19.30
C VAL A 128 -18.54 0.36 -18.47
N ASP A 129 -18.29 1.55 -19.02
CA ASP A 129 -17.62 2.61 -18.30
C ASP A 129 -18.52 3.20 -17.19
N ALA A 130 -17.97 4.09 -16.37
CA ALA A 130 -18.70 4.75 -15.29
C ALA A 130 -19.91 5.60 -15.77
N LYS A 131 -20.06 5.81 -17.08
CA LYS A 131 -21.16 6.56 -17.72
C LYS A 131 -22.13 5.63 -18.47
N GLY A 132 -21.98 4.31 -18.37
CA GLY A 132 -22.82 3.32 -19.05
C GLY A 132 -22.51 3.12 -20.54
N ASN A 133 -21.45 3.74 -21.07
CA ASN A 133 -21.01 3.52 -22.44
C ASN A 133 -20.11 2.28 -22.53
N PRO A 134 -20.04 1.62 -23.69
CA PRO A 134 -19.04 0.60 -23.93
C PRO A 134 -17.63 1.14 -23.65
N ARG A 135 -16.80 0.32 -23.01
CA ARG A 135 -15.42 0.71 -22.74
C ARG A 135 -14.72 1.13 -24.05
N LYS A 136 -13.91 2.19 -23.98
CA LYS A 136 -13.02 2.53 -25.09
C LYS A 136 -12.08 1.34 -25.39
N ALA A 137 -12.06 0.93 -26.65
CA ALA A 137 -11.16 -0.12 -27.12
C ALA A 137 -9.70 0.27 -26.82
N ALA A 138 -8.95 -0.67 -26.26
CA ALA A 138 -7.54 -0.49 -25.94
C ALA A 138 -6.67 -0.63 -27.21
N THR A 139 -7.17 -1.42 -28.15
CA THR A 139 -6.58 -1.71 -29.45
C THR A 139 -7.07 -0.73 -30.52
N ARG A 140 -6.27 -0.52 -31.56
CA ARG A 140 -6.58 0.34 -32.72
C ARG A 140 -6.07 -0.36 -33.96
N GLN A 141 -6.75 -0.19 -35.09
CA GLN A 141 -6.34 -0.76 -36.36
C GLN A 141 -4.95 -0.22 -36.77
N GLY A 142 -4.02 -1.11 -37.12
CA GLY A 142 -2.63 -0.77 -37.45
C GLY A 142 -1.67 -0.68 -36.25
N MET A 143 -2.07 -1.08 -35.04
CA MET A 143 -1.18 -1.10 -33.88
C MET A 143 -0.14 -2.23 -33.99
N LYS A 144 1.14 -1.86 -33.88
CA LYS A 144 2.26 -2.82 -33.95
C LYS A 144 2.32 -3.71 -32.69
N LEU A 145 2.90 -4.91 -32.84
CA LEU A 145 3.08 -5.89 -31.75
C LEU A 145 3.82 -5.29 -30.54
N GLU A 146 4.91 -4.57 -30.76
CA GLU A 146 5.71 -3.94 -29.70
C GLU A 146 4.88 -2.91 -28.90
N ALA A 147 4.05 -2.12 -29.58
CA ALA A 147 3.18 -1.14 -28.92
C ALA A 147 2.08 -1.83 -28.09
N CYS A 148 1.54 -2.95 -28.59
CA CYS A 148 0.58 -3.77 -27.85
C CYS A 148 1.20 -4.38 -26.59
N GLN A 149 2.41 -4.94 -26.70
CA GLN A 149 3.18 -5.48 -25.58
C GLN A 149 3.43 -4.44 -24.48
N LYS A 150 3.90 -3.23 -24.83
CA LYS A 150 4.11 -2.14 -23.86
C LYS A 150 2.82 -1.73 -23.14
N LYS A 151 1.69 -1.69 -23.86
CA LYS A 151 0.38 -1.42 -23.26
C LYS A 151 -0.05 -2.54 -22.31
N LEU A 152 0.14 -3.80 -22.71
CA LEU A 152 -0.19 -4.96 -21.89
C LEU A 152 0.59 -4.95 -20.58
N GLU A 153 1.89 -4.69 -20.63
CA GLU A 153 2.75 -4.58 -19.45
C GLU A 153 2.27 -3.47 -18.49
N THR A 154 1.92 -2.31 -19.05
CA THR A 154 1.38 -1.18 -18.29
C THR A 154 0.04 -1.51 -17.63
N ALA A 155 -0.87 -2.17 -18.36
CA ALA A 155 -2.16 -2.60 -17.85
C ALA A 155 -2.01 -3.65 -16.73
N MET A 156 -1.09 -4.60 -16.88
CA MET A 156 -0.77 -5.60 -15.85
C MET A 156 -0.19 -4.95 -14.58
N LYS A 157 0.75 -4.00 -14.72
CA LYS A 157 1.29 -3.23 -13.59
C LYS A 157 0.17 -2.49 -12.84
N ARG A 158 -0.73 -1.83 -13.58
CA ARG A 158 -1.89 -1.13 -13.01
C ARG A 158 -2.84 -2.08 -12.28
N SER A 159 -3.10 -3.26 -12.84
CA SER A 159 -3.92 -4.31 -12.21
C SER A 159 -3.35 -4.74 -10.86
N LYS A 160 -2.03 -5.04 -10.80
CA LYS A 160 -1.35 -5.42 -9.56
C LYS A 160 -1.45 -4.34 -8.48
N VAL A 161 -1.16 -3.08 -8.84
CA VAL A 161 -1.24 -1.94 -7.90
C VAL A 161 -2.67 -1.76 -7.38
N HIS A 162 -3.67 -1.88 -8.26
CA HIS A 162 -5.08 -1.73 -7.88
C HIS A 162 -5.54 -2.84 -6.93
N ALA A 163 -5.14 -4.09 -7.18
CA ALA A 163 -5.43 -5.22 -6.31
C ALA A 163 -4.82 -5.04 -4.91
N ILE A 164 -3.55 -4.58 -4.82
CA ILE A 164 -2.90 -4.27 -3.53
C ILE A 164 -3.68 -3.18 -2.79
N LYS A 165 -4.09 -2.12 -3.49
CA LYS A 165 -4.85 -1.02 -2.89
C LYS A 165 -6.21 -1.48 -2.35
N MET A 166 -6.91 -2.37 -3.06
CA MET A 166 -8.16 -2.97 -2.61
C MET A 166 -7.95 -3.78 -1.33
N ARG A 167 -6.94 -4.63 -1.30
CA ARG A 167 -6.60 -5.45 -0.13
C ARG A 167 -6.28 -4.59 1.09
N ILE A 168 -5.38 -3.61 0.95
CA ILE A 168 -5.00 -2.69 2.05
C ILE A 168 -6.23 -1.96 2.61
N LYS A 169 -7.18 -1.59 1.75
CA LYS A 169 -8.39 -0.90 2.17
C LYS A 169 -9.31 -1.81 2.99
N ASP A 170 -9.45 -3.07 2.57
CA ASP A 170 -10.26 -4.07 3.27
C ASP A 170 -9.60 -4.49 4.59
N ASP A 171 -8.29 -4.75 4.61
CA ASP A 171 -7.51 -5.14 5.79
C ASP A 171 -7.53 -4.09 6.91
N ASN A 172 -7.78 -2.83 6.56
CA ASN A 172 -7.84 -1.68 7.47
C ASN A 172 -9.27 -1.21 7.77
N LYS A 173 -10.30 -1.92 7.29
CA LYS A 173 -11.69 -1.46 7.45
C LYS A 173 -12.12 -1.36 8.92
N THR A 174 -11.63 -2.28 9.76
CA THR A 174 -11.96 -2.36 11.20
C THR A 174 -10.89 -1.80 12.14
N VAL A 175 -9.77 -1.28 11.64
CA VAL A 175 -8.64 -0.83 12.49
C VAL A 175 -8.48 0.69 12.48
N ALA A 176 -8.39 1.30 13.66
CA ALA A 176 -8.22 2.75 13.86
C ALA A 176 -6.75 3.15 14.01
N LEU A 177 -6.06 3.32 12.87
CA LEU A 177 -4.63 3.65 12.81
C LEU A 177 -4.23 5.01 13.39
N GLY A 178 -5.16 5.96 13.53
CA GLY A 178 -4.88 7.30 14.04
C GLY A 178 -4.66 7.31 15.56
N THR A 179 -5.43 6.51 16.31
CA THR A 179 -5.42 6.50 17.77
C THR A 179 -4.06 6.06 18.33
N SER A 180 -3.42 5.04 17.71
CA SER A 180 -2.07 4.60 18.08
C SER A 180 -1.05 5.72 17.89
N LYS A 181 -1.07 6.40 16.73
CA LYS A 181 -0.15 7.50 16.40
C LYS A 181 -0.26 8.69 17.34
N ILE A 182 -1.48 9.04 17.76
CA ILE A 182 -1.73 10.28 18.49
C ILE A 182 -1.45 10.15 20.00
N ASN A 183 -1.65 8.97 20.59
CA ASN A 183 -1.75 8.84 22.05
C ASN A 183 -0.87 7.76 22.68
N TYR A 184 -0.40 6.77 21.92
CA TYR A 184 0.23 5.58 22.49
C TYR A 184 1.66 5.35 22.02
N MET A 185 2.04 5.90 20.87
CA MET A 185 3.40 5.78 20.34
C MET A 185 4.21 7.03 20.65
N ASP A 186 5.47 6.86 21.04
CA ASP A 186 6.43 7.95 21.15
C ASP A 186 6.71 8.54 19.75
N PRO A 187 6.35 9.82 19.50
CA PRO A 187 6.52 10.45 18.18
C PRO A 187 7.98 10.53 17.75
N ARG A 188 8.95 10.51 18.68
CA ARG A 188 10.38 10.54 18.37
C ARG A 188 10.84 9.31 17.60
N ILE A 189 10.22 8.15 17.81
CA ILE A 189 10.48 6.93 17.04
C ILE A 189 10.17 7.18 15.56
N THR A 190 9.05 7.84 15.27
CA THR A 190 8.64 8.16 13.90
C THR A 190 9.55 9.22 13.28
N VAL A 191 9.92 10.26 14.04
CA VAL A 191 10.84 11.30 13.57
C VAL A 191 12.22 10.70 13.25
N ALA A 192 12.73 9.83 14.10
CA ALA A 192 14.00 9.15 13.89
C ALA A 192 13.98 8.27 12.63
N PHE A 193 12.88 7.54 12.40
CA PHE A 193 12.68 6.77 11.18
C PHE A 193 12.66 7.68 9.94
N CYS A 194 11.91 8.78 9.97
CA CYS A 194 11.87 9.75 8.88
C CYS A 194 13.25 10.33 8.56
N LYS A 195 14.03 10.70 9.58
CA LYS A 195 15.38 11.24 9.39
C LYS A 195 16.35 10.18 8.87
N ARG A 196 16.23 8.94 9.34
CA ARG A 196 17.13 7.83 8.96
C ARG A 196 16.99 7.41 7.50
N TYR A 197 15.78 7.45 6.96
CA TYR A 197 15.48 7.02 5.59
C TYR A 197 15.01 8.18 4.70
N GLU A 198 15.28 9.41 5.12
CA GLU A 198 14.95 10.64 4.37
C GLU A 198 13.48 10.74 3.92
N VAL A 199 12.56 10.17 4.71
CA VAL A 199 11.12 10.23 4.43
C VAL A 199 10.59 11.58 4.89
N PRO A 200 9.93 12.37 4.00
CA PRO A 200 9.35 13.64 4.40
C PRO A 200 8.29 13.45 5.48
N ILE A 201 8.46 14.13 6.63
CA ILE A 201 7.64 13.91 7.84
C ILE A 201 6.15 14.17 7.59
N GLU A 202 5.80 15.06 6.67
CA GLU A 202 4.42 15.36 6.25
C GLU A 202 3.69 14.17 5.63
N LYS A 203 4.42 13.19 5.08
CA LYS A 203 3.84 11.96 4.53
C LYS A 203 3.36 11.01 5.63
N ILE A 204 3.91 11.12 6.83
CA ILE A 204 3.56 10.27 7.97
C ILE A 204 2.70 11.02 9.00
N PHE A 205 3.11 12.23 9.36
CA PHE A 205 2.42 13.12 10.29
C PHE A 205 1.76 14.27 9.53
N ASN A 206 0.43 14.31 9.59
CA ASN A 206 -0.34 15.45 9.09
C ASN A 206 -0.01 16.74 9.87
N LYS A 207 -0.51 17.89 9.39
CA LYS A 207 -0.27 19.20 10.01
C LYS A 207 -0.60 19.21 11.51
N SER A 208 -1.73 18.63 11.91
CA SER A 208 -2.16 18.56 13.32
C SER A 208 -1.17 17.81 14.21
N LEU A 209 -0.67 16.65 13.75
CA LEU A 209 0.33 15.86 14.48
C LEU A 209 1.67 16.60 14.62
N ARG A 210 2.11 17.31 13.58
CA ARG A 210 3.33 18.12 13.64
C ARG A 210 3.20 19.28 14.62
N THR A 211 2.04 19.93 14.68
CA THR A 211 1.74 20.98 15.68
C THR A 211 1.61 20.43 17.09
N LYS A 212 1.14 19.18 17.26
CA LYS A 212 1.03 18.53 18.58
C LYS A 212 2.40 18.10 19.14
N PHE A 213 3.33 17.70 18.27
CA PHE A 213 4.63 17.14 18.66
C PHE A 213 5.85 17.94 18.15
N PRO A 214 5.92 19.27 18.37
CA PRO A 214 7.05 20.07 17.92
C PRO A 214 8.35 19.63 18.61
N TRP A 215 8.26 19.28 19.90
CA TRP A 215 9.38 18.79 20.70
C TRP A 215 10.01 17.50 20.16
N ALA A 216 9.21 16.65 19.51
CA ALA A 216 9.70 15.38 18.97
C ALA A 216 10.53 15.57 17.69
N MET A 217 10.33 16.68 16.98
CA MET A 217 11.02 16.97 15.70
C MET A 217 12.55 17.14 15.89
N TYR A 218 12.98 17.48 17.10
CA TYR A 218 14.39 17.62 17.46
C TYR A 218 15.12 16.28 17.67
N ALA A 219 14.40 15.15 17.75
CA ALA A 219 15.03 13.84 17.94
C ALA A 219 15.99 13.49 16.79
N GLY A 220 17.16 12.92 17.12
CA GLY A 220 18.14 12.45 16.14
C GLY A 220 17.68 11.21 15.36
N ALA A 221 18.35 10.92 14.24
CA ALA A 221 18.09 9.72 13.43
C ALA A 221 18.47 8.41 14.15
N ASP A 222 19.30 8.52 15.18
CA ASP A 222 19.82 7.47 16.05
C ASP A 222 18.94 7.19 17.28
N TYR A 223 17.88 7.97 17.51
CA TYR A 223 17.00 7.81 18.66
C TYR A 223 16.44 6.38 18.78
N ILE A 224 16.52 5.84 19.99
CA ILE A 224 16.01 4.53 20.39
C ILE A 224 15.13 4.72 21.62
N PHE A 225 13.93 4.14 21.58
CA PHE A 225 13.00 4.07 22.70
C PHE A 225 13.34 2.90 23.63
#